data_AF-A0A1E9IK63-F1
#
_entry.id   AF-A0A1E9IK63-F1
#
_cell.length_a   1.000
_cell.length_b   1.000
_cell.length_c   1.000
_cell.angle_alpha   90.00
_cell.angle_beta   90.00
_cell.angle_gamma   90.00
#
_symmetry.space_group_name_H-M   'P 1'
#
loop_
_entity.id
_entity.type
_entity.pdbx_description
1 polymer ?
#
loop_
_entity_poly.entity_id
_entity_poly.type
_entity_poly.pdbx_seq_one_letter_code
_entity_poly.pdbx_strand_id
1 'polypeptide(L)'
;MELTTIDYEILEFINRFSQPIHINKILDKFPDNKFSTKYRLKLLNDKEKHHSGHFYLENTSYITLNYSSYKNEHGITYQECLNTYSITEKGKVTLQEYKIFIKNEKLKTFKHSFLYPISSAIITAILTAYITTKVIINK
;
A
#
# COMPACT_ATOMS: atom_id res chain seq x y z
N MET A 1 -2.86 -8.25 -10.31
CA MET A 1 -1.47 -8.13 -9.82
C MET A 1 -1.52 -8.02 -8.31
N GLU A 2 -0.71 -8.78 -7.59
CA GLU A 2 -0.51 -8.60 -6.15
C GLU A 2 0.55 -7.51 -5.91
N LEU A 3 0.23 -6.51 -5.08
CA LEU A 3 1.14 -5.41 -4.77
C LEU A 3 2.07 -5.80 -3.62
N THR A 4 3.35 -5.47 -3.75
CA THR A 4 4.35 -5.66 -2.71
C THR A 4 4.48 -4.41 -1.84
N THR A 5 5.15 -4.52 -0.69
CA THR A 5 5.41 -3.38 0.21
C THR A 5 6.04 -2.18 -0.50
N ILE A 6 7.00 -2.42 -1.42
CA ILE A 6 7.65 -1.34 -2.19
C ILE A 6 6.65 -0.62 -3.10
N ASP A 7 5.68 -1.34 -3.68
CA ASP A 7 4.66 -0.73 -4.52
C ASP A 7 3.78 0.21 -3.70
N TYR A 8 3.39 -0.20 -2.48
CA TYR A 8 2.66 0.66 -1.55
C TYR A 8 3.48 1.88 -1.10
N GLU A 9 4.80 1.73 -0.91
CA GLU A 9 5.68 2.86 -0.58
C GLU A 9 5.82 3.86 -1.74
N ILE A 10 5.88 3.37 -2.98
CA ILE A 10 5.87 4.21 -4.19
C ILE A 10 4.54 4.94 -4.31
N LEU A 11 3.41 4.24 -4.17
CA LEU A 11 2.08 4.83 -4.19
C LEU A 11 1.93 5.90 -3.10
N GLU A 12 2.38 5.60 -1.87
CA GLU A 12 2.32 6.57 -0.78
C GLU A 12 3.19 7.79 -1.08
N PHE A 13 4.38 7.60 -1.66
CA PHE A 13 5.24 8.71 -2.03
C PHE A 13 4.59 9.62 -3.07
N ILE A 14 3.97 9.06 -4.11
CA ILE A 14 3.26 9.83 -5.14
C ILE A 14 2.06 10.57 -4.52
N ASN A 15 1.30 9.92 -3.65
CA ASN A 15 0.12 10.50 -2.98
C ASN A 15 0.43 11.68 -2.05
N ARG A 16 1.68 11.86 -1.62
CA ARG A 16 2.07 12.98 -0.74
C ARG A 16 2.03 14.33 -1.46
N PHE A 17 2.04 14.34 -2.79
CA PHE A 17 2.08 15.55 -3.59
C PHE A 17 0.69 15.89 -4.12
N SER A 18 0.26 17.14 -3.90
CA SER A 18 -1.00 17.65 -4.48
C SER A 18 -0.90 17.88 -5.99
N GLN A 19 0.31 17.95 -6.53
CA GLN A 19 0.59 18.10 -7.96
C GLN A 19 1.27 16.85 -8.52
N PRO A 20 1.13 16.59 -9.84
CA PRO A 20 1.83 15.50 -10.50
C PRO A 20 3.34 15.53 -10.24
N ILE A 21 3.92 14.38 -9.90
CA ILE A 21 5.34 14.26 -9.58
C ILE A 21 6.14 13.72 -10.75
N HIS A 22 7.24 14.40 -11.09
CA HIS A 22 8.14 13.97 -12.15
C HIS A 22 8.88 12.67 -11.79
N ILE A 23 9.05 11.77 -12.77
CA ILE A 23 9.69 10.46 -12.62
C ILE A 23 11.05 10.54 -11.93
N ASN A 24 11.87 11.56 -12.23
CA ASN A 24 13.18 11.74 -11.60
C ASN A 24 13.09 11.82 -10.08
N LYS A 25 12.11 12.55 -9.51
CA LYS A 25 11.93 12.63 -8.05
C LYS A 25 11.55 11.27 -7.44
N ILE A 26 10.82 10.45 -8.19
CA ILE A 26 10.50 9.07 -7.78
C ILE A 26 11.77 8.23 -7.81
N LEU A 27 12.59 8.34 -8.85
CA LEU A 27 13.84 7.60 -9.01
C LEU A 27 14.91 8.00 -8.00
N ASP A 28 14.93 9.26 -7.55
CA ASP A 28 15.83 9.73 -6.50
C ASP A 28 15.56 9.01 -5.17
N LYS A 29 14.28 8.79 -4.85
CA LYS A 29 13.88 8.08 -3.63
C LYS A 29 13.89 6.56 -3.79
N PHE A 30 13.50 6.07 -4.96
CA PHE A 30 13.44 4.66 -5.31
C PHE A 30 14.31 4.42 -6.55
N PRO A 31 15.63 4.24 -6.40
CA PRO A 31 16.54 4.01 -7.51
C PRO A 31 16.15 2.77 -8.33
N ASP A 32 16.15 2.92 -9.66
CA ASP A 32 15.73 1.87 -10.60
C ASP A 32 16.59 0.61 -10.49
N ASN A 33 17.89 0.76 -10.30
CA ASN A 33 18.84 -0.35 -10.15
C ASN A 33 18.60 -1.22 -8.92
N LYS A 34 17.92 -0.70 -7.89
CA LYS A 34 17.66 -1.40 -6.62
C LYS A 34 16.23 -1.93 -6.54
N PHE A 35 15.27 -1.17 -7.05
CA PHE A 35 13.84 -1.45 -6.86
C PHE A 35 13.11 -1.78 -8.16
N SER A 36 13.79 -1.72 -9.32
CA SER A 36 13.16 -1.86 -10.64
C SER A 36 11.99 -0.88 -10.80
N THR A 37 12.18 0.35 -10.31
CA THR A 37 11.13 1.37 -10.15
C THR A 37 10.42 1.69 -11.44
N LYS A 38 11.10 1.76 -12.58
CA LYS A 38 10.45 2.02 -13.88
C LYS A 38 9.50 0.89 -14.25
N TYR A 39 9.88 -0.36 -13.99
CA TYR A 39 9.02 -1.52 -14.22
C TYR A 39 7.80 -1.49 -13.28
N ARG A 40 8.00 -1.18 -12.00
CA ARG A 40 6.89 -1.01 -11.04
C ARG A 40 5.94 0.11 -11.43
N LEU A 41 6.46 1.27 -11.83
CA LEU A 41 5.65 2.39 -12.32
C LEU A 41 4.84 2.00 -13.57
N LYS A 42 5.44 1.21 -14.48
CA LYS A 42 4.71 0.66 -15.63
C LYS A 42 3.55 -0.23 -15.19
N LEU A 43 3.78 -1.16 -14.25
CA LEU A 43 2.74 -2.05 -13.73
C LEU A 43 1.63 -1.29 -12.98
N LEU A 44 2.01 -0.30 -12.16
CA LEU A 44 1.05 0.52 -11.41
C LEU A 44 0.21 1.42 -12.31
N ASN A 45 0.76 1.82 -13.47
CA ASN A 45 0.07 2.60 -14.49
C ASN A 45 -0.73 1.73 -15.47
N ASP A 46 -0.58 0.41 -15.43
CA ASP A 46 -1.22 -0.47 -16.39
C ASP A 46 -2.74 -0.47 -16.18
N LYS A 47 -3.48 -0.44 -17.30
CA LYS A 47 -4.94 -0.44 -17.29
C LYS A 47 -5.43 -1.83 -17.64
N GLU A 48 -6.43 -2.30 -16.91
CA GLU A 48 -7.08 -3.57 -17.22
C GLU A 48 -7.73 -3.46 -18.61
N LYS A 49 -7.51 -4.49 -19.44
CA LYS A 49 -8.14 -4.58 -20.76
C LYS A 49 -9.56 -5.10 -20.60
N HIS A 50 -10.48 -4.55 -21.38
CA HIS A 50 -11.82 -5.10 -21.52
C HIS A 50 -11.74 -6.55 -22.05
N HIS A 51 -12.73 -7.39 -21.73
CA HIS A 51 -12.76 -8.81 -22.15
C HIS A 51 -12.72 -8.97 -23.68
N SER A 52 -13.17 -7.96 -24.43
CA SER A 52 -13.10 -7.91 -25.90
C SER A 52 -11.75 -7.43 -26.45
N GLY A 53 -10.77 -7.10 -25.60
CA GLY A 53 -9.40 -6.74 -25.98
C GLY A 53 -9.21 -5.38 -26.67
N HIS A 54 -10.28 -4.76 -27.18
CA HIS A 54 -10.21 -3.55 -28.01
C HIS A 54 -10.20 -2.23 -27.22
N PHE A 55 -10.49 -2.26 -25.91
CA PHE A 55 -10.58 -1.06 -25.08
C PHE A 55 -9.95 -1.29 -23.70
N TYR A 56 -9.35 -0.24 -23.14
CA TYR A 56 -8.88 -0.23 -21.75
C TYR A 56 -10.00 0.25 -20.85
N LEU A 57 -10.20 -0.43 -19.71
CA LEU A 57 -11.14 0.01 -18.68
C LEU A 57 -10.58 1.26 -18.00
N GLU A 58 -11.38 2.33 -17.97
CA GLU A 58 -11.04 3.54 -17.23
C GLU A 58 -10.95 3.26 -15.73
N ASN A 59 -10.13 4.03 -15.02
CA ASN A 59 -9.96 3.97 -13.56
C ASN A 59 -9.47 2.62 -12.98
N THR A 60 -8.83 1.79 -13.81
CA THR A 60 -8.28 0.49 -13.36
C THR A 60 -6.79 0.54 -13.01
N SER A 61 -6.09 1.63 -13.30
CA SER A 61 -4.70 1.83 -12.88
C SER A 61 -4.61 2.47 -11.49
N TYR A 62 -3.51 2.23 -10.77
CA TYR A 62 -3.25 2.84 -9.45
C TYR A 62 -2.64 4.23 -9.56
N ILE A 63 -1.89 4.48 -10.64
CA ILE A 63 -1.35 5.78 -11.01
C ILE A 63 -1.64 6.06 -12.48
N THR A 64 -1.49 7.32 -12.87
CA THR A 64 -1.63 7.77 -14.26
C THR A 64 -0.40 8.59 -14.65
N LEU A 65 0.22 8.21 -15.76
CA LEU A 65 1.20 9.03 -16.48
C LEU A 65 0.49 10.17 -17.21
N ASN A 66 0.90 11.41 -16.96
CA ASN A 66 0.25 12.58 -17.54
C ASN A 66 0.85 12.96 -18.89
N TYR A 67 -0.02 13.52 -19.74
CA TYR A 67 0.31 14.00 -21.08
C TYR A 67 -0.21 15.42 -21.26
N SER A 68 0.47 16.20 -22.09
CA SER A 68 -0.02 17.49 -22.58
C SER A 68 -0.50 17.33 -24.00
N SER A 69 -1.64 17.95 -24.33
CA SER A 69 -2.15 18.00 -25.69
C SER A 69 -1.83 19.35 -26.30
N TYR A 70 -1.20 19.35 -27.47
CA TYR A 70 -0.97 20.57 -28.25
C TYR A 70 -1.43 20.37 -29.69
N LYS A 71 -1.81 21.47 -30.35
CA LYS A 71 -2.18 21.47 -31.77
C LYS A 71 -1.05 22.05 -32.59
N ASN A 72 -0.74 21.43 -33.73
CA ASN A 72 0.17 22.04 -34.71
C ASN A 72 -0.55 23.12 -35.54
N GLU A 73 0.20 23.77 -36.42
CA GLU A 73 -0.30 24.79 -37.36
C GLU A 73 -1.40 24.29 -38.31
N HIS A 74 -1.52 22.96 -38.48
CA HIS A 74 -2.53 22.30 -39.30
C HIS A 74 -3.74 21.79 -38.49
N GLY A 75 -3.83 22.13 -37.20
CA GLY A 75 -4.94 21.74 -36.32
C GLY A 75 -4.90 20.28 -35.85
N ILE A 76 -3.84 19.54 -36.15
CA ILE A 76 -3.64 18.15 -35.70
C ILE A 76 -3.22 18.17 -34.23
N THR A 77 -3.94 17.40 -33.40
CA THR A 77 -3.64 17.26 -31.97
C THR A 77 -2.58 16.18 -31.75
N TYR A 78 -1.51 16.54 -31.04
CA TYR A 78 -0.46 15.64 -30.58
C TYR A 78 -0.49 15.54 -29.06
N GLN A 79 0.01 14.42 -28.55
CA GLN A 79 0.20 14.20 -27.12
C GLN A 79 1.69 14.10 -26.81
N GLU A 80 2.14 14.90 -25.85
CA GLU A 80 3.49 14.87 -25.31
C GLU A 80 3.46 14.27 -23.90
N CYS A 81 4.35 13.30 -23.64
CA CYS A 81 4.49 12.73 -22.32
C CYS A 81 5.18 13.73 -21.38
N LEU A 82 4.53 14.09 -20.28
CA LEU A 82 5.10 15.02 -19.30
C LEU A 82 6.06 14.34 -18.32
N ASN A 83 6.17 13.00 -18.36
CA ASN A 83 6.96 12.20 -17.42
C ASN A 83 6.59 12.46 -15.94
N THR A 84 5.36 12.89 -15.69
CA THR A 84 4.82 13.08 -14.34
C THR A 84 3.73 12.07 -14.04
N TYR A 85 3.68 11.60 -12.81
CA TYR A 85 2.68 10.65 -12.33
C TYR A 85 1.73 11.31 -11.33
N SER A 86 0.46 10.94 -11.43
CA SER A 86 -0.60 11.29 -10.48
C SER A 86 -1.19 10.00 -9.90
N ILE A 87 -1.58 10.02 -8.63
CA ILE A 87 -2.32 8.89 -8.04
C ILE A 87 -3.79 8.93 -8.48
N THR A 88 -4.37 7.78 -8.78
CA THR A 88 -5.80 7.65 -9.10
C THR A 88 -6.63 7.40 -7.83
N GLU A 89 -7.95 7.44 -7.95
CA GLU A 89 -8.84 7.05 -6.85
C GLU A 89 -8.65 5.58 -6.44
N LYS A 90 -8.45 4.67 -7.41
CA LYS A 90 -8.10 3.27 -7.12
C LYS A 90 -6.82 3.19 -6.29
N GLY A 91 -5.77 3.93 -6.69
CA GLY A 91 -4.53 4.01 -5.93
C GLY A 91 -4.73 4.49 -4.47
N LYS A 92 -5.55 5.52 -4.27
CA LYS A 92 -5.86 6.05 -2.93
C LYS A 92 -6.62 5.04 -2.06
N VAL A 93 -7.67 4.42 -2.60
CA VAL A 93 -8.45 3.41 -1.89
C VAL A 93 -7.56 2.23 -1.49
N THR A 94 -6.78 1.71 -2.44
CA THR A 94 -5.85 0.60 -2.18
C THR A 94 -4.79 0.95 -1.12
N LEU A 95 -4.28 2.19 -1.09
CA LEU A 95 -3.41 2.66 -0.01
C LEU A 95 -4.11 2.67 1.35
N GLN A 96 -5.36 3.13 1.41
CA GLN A 96 -6.13 3.18 2.65
C GLN A 96 -6.41 1.78 3.19
N GLU A 97 -6.81 0.85 2.33
CA GLU A 97 -7.04 -0.55 2.68
C GLU A 97 -5.77 -1.20 3.23
N TYR A 98 -4.62 -0.99 2.57
CA TYR A 98 -3.33 -1.47 3.05
C TYR A 98 -2.96 -0.91 4.43
N LYS A 99 -3.20 0.38 4.68
CA LYS A 99 -2.97 0.99 6.00
C LYS A 99 -3.84 0.38 7.08
N ILE A 100 -5.11 0.11 6.78
CA ILE A 100 -6.04 -0.57 7.69
C ILE A 100 -5.55 -2.00 7.97
N PHE A 101 -5.16 -2.74 6.93
CA PHE A 101 -4.63 -4.10 7.04
C PHE A 101 -3.41 -4.15 7.97
N ILE A 102 -2.39 -3.32 7.73
CA ILE A 102 -1.18 -3.27 8.56
C ILE A 102 -1.51 -2.88 10.01
N LYS A 103 -2.44 -1.95 10.23
CA LYS A 103 -2.88 -1.57 11.58
C LYS A 103 -3.53 -2.75 12.30
N ASN A 104 -4.38 -3.52 11.61
CA ASN A 104 -5.07 -4.67 12.17
C ASN A 104 -4.10 -5.82 12.47
N GLU A 105 -3.15 -6.10 11.59
CA GLU A 105 -2.08 -7.09 11.83
C GLU A 105 -1.25 -6.71 13.06
N LYS A 106 -0.82 -5.45 13.18
CA LYS A 106 -0.10 -4.96 14.37
C LYS A 106 -0.92 -5.13 15.65
N LEU A 107 -2.21 -4.81 15.61
CA LEU A 107 -3.10 -4.99 16.77
C LEU A 107 -3.23 -6.47 17.15
N LYS A 108 -3.34 -7.36 16.15
CA LYS A 108 -3.40 -8.81 16.36
C LYS A 108 -2.11 -9.34 17.00
N THR A 109 -0.95 -8.95 16.47
CA THR A 109 0.36 -9.30 17.06
C THR A 109 0.51 -8.76 18.47
N PHE A 110 0.06 -7.53 18.74
CA PHE A 110 0.09 -6.94 20.09
C PHE A 110 -0.80 -7.72 21.07
N LYS A 111 -2.05 -8.04 20.68
CA LYS A 111 -2.94 -8.84 21.51
C LYS A 111 -2.33 -10.22 21.80
N HIS A 112 -1.77 -10.88 20.78
CA HIS A 112 -1.12 -12.19 20.96
C HIS A 112 0.15 -12.13 21.83
N SER A 113 0.99 -11.13 21.66
CA SER A 113 2.30 -11.06 22.33
C SER A 113 2.23 -10.46 23.73
N PHE A 114 1.33 -9.51 23.97
CA PHE A 114 1.26 -8.79 25.24
C PHE A 114 0.17 -9.35 26.16
N LEU A 115 -1.03 -9.64 25.64
CA LEU A 115 -2.16 -10.01 26.49
C LEU A 115 -2.15 -11.49 26.88
N TYR A 116 -1.71 -12.40 26.00
CA TYR A 116 -1.71 -13.83 26.33
C TYR A 116 -0.76 -14.19 27.48
N PRO A 117 0.51 -13.74 27.51
CA PRO A 117 1.42 -14.07 28.62
C PRO A 117 0.99 -13.44 29.94
N ILE A 118 0.48 -12.20 29.91
CA ILE A 118 0.03 -11.48 31.10
C ILE A 118 -1.24 -12.14 31.66
N SER A 119 -2.23 -12.43 30.82
CA SER A 119 -3.45 -13.11 31.25
C SER A 119 -3.16 -14.53 31.76
N SER A 120 -2.28 -15.29 31.11
CA SER A 120 -1.88 -16.60 31.61
C SER A 120 -1.18 -16.50 32.97
N ALA A 121 -0.27 -15.54 33.16
CA ALA A 121 0.44 -15.37 34.42
C ALA A 121 -0.50 -15.01 35.58
N ILE A 122 -1.49 -14.14 35.34
CA ILE A 122 -2.51 -13.78 36.33
C ILE A 122 -3.36 -15.01 36.70
N ILE A 123 -3.86 -15.76 35.71
CA ILE A 123 -4.67 -16.95 35.95
C ILE A 123 -3.86 -18.01 36.70
N THR A 124 -2.61 -18.25 36.30
CA THR A 124 -1.72 -19.19 36.99
C THR A 124 -1.48 -18.76 38.43
N ALA A 125 -1.18 -17.49 38.70
CA ALA A 125 -0.95 -16.99 40.06
C ALA A 125 -2.19 -17.17 40.96
N ILE A 126 -3.39 -16.89 40.44
CA ILE A 126 -4.65 -17.12 41.17
C ILE A 126 -4.85 -18.62 41.47
N LEU A 127 -4.64 -19.49 40.47
CA LEU A 127 -4.75 -20.94 40.66
C LEU A 127 -3.76 -21.45 41.70
N THR A 128 -2.49 -21.03 41.61
CA THR A 128 -1.44 -21.43 42.54
C THR A 128 -1.76 -20.96 43.95
N ALA A 129 -2.22 -19.72 44.13
CA ALA A 129 -2.64 -19.20 45.44
C ALA A 129 -3.83 -19.97 46.02
N TYR A 130 -4.82 -20.31 45.20
CA TYR A 130 -5.97 -21.11 45.62
C TYR A 130 -5.56 -22.51 46.07
N ILE A 131 -4.77 -23.22 45.26
CA ILE A 131 -4.30 -24.57 45.58
C ILE A 131 -3.45 -24.54 46.85
N THR A 132 -2.53 -23.58 46.96
CA THR A 132 -1.64 -23.44 48.13
C THR A 132 -2.45 -23.21 49.41
N THR A 133 -3.43 -22.30 49.36
CA THR A 133 -4.33 -22.03 50.50
C THR A 133 -5.15 -23.27 50.89
N LYS A 134 -5.69 -24.01 49.91
CA LYS A 134 -6.42 -25.26 50.18
C LYS A 134 -5.55 -26.35 50.81
N VAL A 135 -4.32 -26.50 50.32
CA VAL A 135 -3.37 -27.50 50.85
C VAL A 135 -2.95 -27.17 52.27
N ILE A 136 -2.77 -25.88 52.61
CA ILE A 136 -2.41 -25.44 53.96
C ILE A 136 -3.58 -25.62 54.94
N ILE A 137 -4.81 -25.32 54.53
CA ILE A 137 -6.00 -25.41 55.39
C ILE A 137 -6.42 -26.87 55.66
N ASN A 138 -6.20 -27.78 54.71
CA ASN A 138 -6.54 -29.20 54.85
C ASN A 138 -5.41 -30.06 55.46
N LYS A 139 -4.36 -29.43 56.01
CA LYS A 139 -3.22 -30.10 56.66
C LYS A 139 -3.30 -29.94 58.17
#